data_AF-A0A0Q6U1B9-F1
#
_entry.id   AF-A0A0Q6U1B9-F1
#
_cell.length_a   1.000
_cell.length_b   1.000
_cell.length_c   1.000
_cell.angle_alpha   90.00
_cell.angle_beta   90.00
_cell.angle_gamma   90.00
#
_symmetry.space_group_name_H-M   'P 1'
#
loop_
_entity.id
_entity.type
_entity.pdbx_description
1 polymer ?
#
loop_
_entity_poly.entity_id
_entity_poly.type
_entity_poly.pdbx_seq_one_letter_code
_entity_poly.pdbx_strand_id
1 'polypeptide(L)'
;MAKAPLKGEPIAIKGMFIGMTTAEFIALPKSEPTIGGVMSTQGYQDPFNLDWNEGRLEGLLFFFKAENFDAVLGAVKGKYPKLQCTTSQIENRMGGKFQQVTCNLRQAGASLMIKRFTGDIETSALGLHSEGALLRRAKATKARESDI
;
A
#
# COMPACT_ATOMS: atom_id res chain seq x y z
N MET A 1 -19.19 -0.99 19.43
CA MET A 1 -20.01 -0.57 18.27
C MET A 1 -19.57 -1.40 17.06
N ALA A 2 -20.46 -2.22 16.49
CA ALA A 2 -20.13 -3.04 15.32
C ALA A 2 -20.11 -2.16 14.06
N LYS A 3 -18.96 -2.09 13.39
CA LYS A 3 -18.77 -1.33 12.15
C LYS A 3 -19.51 -2.07 11.03
N ALA A 4 -20.33 -1.34 10.26
CA ALA A 4 -21.15 -1.89 9.19
C ALA A 4 -20.30 -2.72 8.19
N PRO A 5 -20.82 -3.84 7.66
CA PRO A 5 -20.10 -4.63 6.67
C PRO A 5 -19.83 -3.76 5.43
N LEU A 6 -18.60 -3.83 4.96
CA LEU A 6 -18.16 -3.09 3.78
C LEU A 6 -18.96 -3.61 2.57
N LYS A 7 -19.66 -2.72 1.84
CA LYS A 7 -20.34 -3.09 0.59
C LYS A 7 -19.28 -3.38 -0.47
N GLY A 8 -19.26 -4.62 -0.97
CA GLY A 8 -18.34 -5.10 -2.02
C GLY A 8 -17.23 -6.01 -1.48
N GLU A 9 -16.63 -6.80 -2.37
CA GLU A 9 -15.51 -7.67 -2.01
C GLU A 9 -14.32 -6.82 -1.51
N PRO A 10 -13.70 -7.17 -0.36
CA PRO A 10 -12.59 -6.40 0.16
C PRO A 10 -11.37 -6.49 -0.78
N ILE A 11 -10.60 -5.40 -0.88
CA ILE A 11 -9.30 -5.46 -1.53
C ILE A 11 -8.38 -6.32 -0.66
N ALA A 12 -7.87 -7.41 -1.23
CA ALA A 12 -6.97 -8.33 -0.56
C ALA A 12 -5.62 -8.46 -1.28
N ILE A 13 -4.51 -8.32 -0.55
CA ILE A 13 -3.16 -8.59 -1.03
C ILE A 13 -2.67 -9.86 -0.36
N LYS A 14 -2.43 -10.93 -1.13
CA LYS A 14 -2.02 -12.25 -0.59
C LYS A 14 -2.94 -12.77 0.52
N GLY A 15 -4.25 -12.52 0.40
CA GLY A 15 -5.25 -12.91 1.41
C GLY A 15 -5.37 -11.93 2.58
N MET A 16 -4.47 -10.97 2.74
CA MET A 16 -4.58 -9.93 3.75
C MET A 16 -5.51 -8.81 3.28
N PHE A 17 -6.42 -8.37 4.15
CA PHE A 17 -7.35 -7.29 3.86
C PHE A 17 -7.56 -6.39 5.08
N ILE A 18 -7.97 -5.15 4.84
CA ILE A 18 -8.24 -4.18 5.91
C ILE A 18 -9.38 -4.66 6.80
N GLY A 19 -9.17 -4.59 8.11
CA GLY A 19 -10.13 -5.00 9.13
C GLY A 19 -9.94 -6.43 9.62
N MET A 20 -9.09 -7.23 8.96
CA MET A 20 -8.74 -8.57 9.45
C MET A 20 -8.10 -8.51 10.83
N THR A 21 -8.37 -9.52 11.64
CA THR A 21 -7.79 -9.70 12.97
C THR A 21 -6.43 -10.38 12.90
N THR A 22 -5.66 -10.29 13.97
CA THR A 22 -4.38 -11.00 14.09
C THR A 22 -4.56 -12.52 13.97
N ALA A 23 -5.65 -13.07 14.52
CA ALA A 23 -5.95 -14.50 14.42
C ALA A 23 -6.21 -14.93 12.97
N GLU A 24 -7.00 -14.15 12.21
CA GLU A 24 -7.23 -14.40 10.79
C GLU A 24 -5.93 -14.30 9.99
N PHE A 25 -5.04 -13.37 10.34
CA PHE A 25 -3.74 -13.22 9.69
C PHE A 25 -2.81 -14.41 9.95
N ILE A 26 -2.72 -14.88 11.19
CA ILE A 26 -1.92 -16.06 11.56
C ILE A 26 -2.45 -17.31 10.85
N ALA A 27 -3.76 -17.40 10.63
CA ALA A 27 -4.41 -18.50 9.94
C ALA A 27 -4.21 -18.48 8.41
N LEU A 28 -3.66 -17.40 7.83
CA LEU A 28 -3.41 -17.35 6.39
C LEU A 28 -2.37 -18.41 5.99
N PRO A 29 -2.55 -19.05 4.82
CA PRO A 29 -1.52 -19.93 4.28
C PRO A 29 -0.23 -19.14 4.06
N LYS A 30 0.89 -19.71 4.50
CA LYS A 30 2.22 -19.15 4.23
C LYS A 30 2.49 -19.25 2.74
N SER A 31 2.24 -18.15 2.03
CA SER A 31 2.50 -18.02 0.60
C SER A 31 3.84 -17.33 0.37
N GLU A 32 4.39 -17.49 -0.84
CA GLU A 32 5.60 -16.76 -1.22
C GLU A 32 5.42 -15.25 -0.99
N PRO A 33 6.42 -14.59 -0.36
CA PRO A 33 6.37 -13.19 0.01
C PRO A 33 6.66 -12.26 -1.18
N THR A 34 6.14 -12.60 -2.35
CA THR A 34 6.38 -11.92 -3.62
C THR A 34 5.10 -11.34 -4.19
N ILE A 35 5.16 -10.19 -4.87
CA ILE A 35 4.02 -9.68 -5.64
C ILE A 35 4.43 -9.63 -7.11
N GLY A 36 3.72 -10.37 -7.96
CA GLY A 36 4.13 -10.51 -9.36
C GLY A 36 5.53 -11.11 -9.54
N GLY A 37 5.95 -12.00 -8.63
CA GLY A 37 7.30 -12.59 -8.61
C GLY A 37 8.39 -11.68 -7.99
N VAL A 38 8.04 -10.47 -7.57
CA VAL A 38 8.99 -9.48 -7.01
C VAL A 38 9.04 -9.59 -5.50
N MET A 39 10.23 -9.67 -4.91
CA MET A 39 10.44 -9.70 -3.46
C MET A 39 10.41 -8.30 -2.82
N SER A 40 10.09 -8.28 -1.53
CA SER A 40 10.20 -7.07 -0.71
C SER A 40 11.67 -6.66 -0.51
N THR A 41 11.94 -5.36 -0.49
CA THR A 41 13.25 -4.83 -0.04
C THR A 41 13.47 -5.02 1.47
N GLN A 42 12.42 -5.30 2.24
CA GLN A 42 12.54 -5.65 3.67
C GLN A 42 12.99 -7.10 3.91
N GLY A 43 13.08 -7.92 2.86
CA GLY A 43 13.54 -9.30 2.94
C GLY A 43 12.42 -10.32 3.16
N TYR A 44 12.80 -11.58 3.38
CA TYR A 44 11.89 -12.72 3.40
C TYR A 44 11.11 -12.88 4.72
N GLN A 45 11.72 -12.48 5.85
CA GLN A 45 11.15 -12.71 7.19
C GLN A 45 9.98 -11.78 7.49
N ASP A 46 10.05 -10.53 7.04
CA ASP A 46 8.98 -9.54 7.22
C ASP A 46 8.80 -8.71 5.94
N PRO A 47 8.18 -9.29 4.90
CA PRO A 47 8.06 -8.65 3.59
C PRO A 47 7.03 -7.51 3.58
N PHE A 48 6.15 -7.45 4.58
CA PHE A 48 5.07 -6.48 4.68
C PHE A 48 5.16 -5.71 5.99
N ASN A 49 5.27 -4.39 5.91
CA ASN A 49 5.09 -3.56 7.10
C ASN A 49 3.59 -3.42 7.40
N LEU A 50 3.14 -4.09 8.46
CA LEU A 50 1.74 -4.15 8.89
C LEU A 50 1.45 -3.13 9.99
N ASP A 51 0.37 -2.38 9.82
CA ASP A 51 -0.14 -1.37 10.77
C ASP A 51 -1.45 -1.87 11.39
N TRP A 52 -1.46 -2.05 12.71
CA TRP A 52 -2.56 -2.61 13.47
C TRP A 52 -3.14 -1.57 14.42
N ASN A 53 -4.47 -1.50 14.48
CA ASN A 53 -5.19 -0.65 15.40
C ASN A 53 -6.34 -1.42 16.03
N GLU A 54 -6.44 -1.38 17.36
CA GLU A 54 -7.47 -2.11 18.12
C GLU A 54 -7.56 -3.61 17.72
N GLY A 55 -6.41 -4.23 17.45
CA GLY A 55 -6.31 -5.65 17.06
C GLY A 55 -6.74 -5.96 15.62
N ARG A 56 -6.95 -4.94 14.78
CA ARG A 56 -7.34 -5.09 13.38
C ARG A 56 -6.34 -4.43 12.43
N LEU A 57 -6.10 -5.06 11.29
CA LEU A 57 -5.20 -4.56 10.26
C LEU A 57 -5.81 -3.29 9.66
N GLU A 58 -5.08 -2.19 9.71
CA GLU A 58 -5.49 -0.92 9.11
C GLU A 58 -4.56 -0.43 8.02
N GLY A 59 -3.36 -1.01 7.92
CA GLY A 59 -2.42 -0.71 6.86
C GLY A 59 -1.52 -1.90 6.58
N LEU A 60 -1.12 -2.05 5.32
CA LEU A 60 0.03 -2.85 4.95
C LEU A 60 0.82 -2.12 3.88
N LEU A 61 2.14 -2.22 3.95
CA LEU A 61 3.06 -1.67 2.97
C LEU A 61 4.01 -2.77 2.50
N PHE A 62 4.21 -2.82 1.19
CA PHE A 62 5.16 -3.69 0.53
C PHE A 62 6.11 -2.82 -0.28
N PHE A 63 7.37 -2.75 0.16
CA PHE A 63 8.42 -1.97 -0.49
C PHE A 63 9.23 -2.87 -1.42
N PHE A 64 9.58 -2.38 -2.59
CA PHE A 64 10.32 -3.16 -3.57
C PHE A 64 11.16 -2.23 -4.47
N LYS A 65 12.12 -2.78 -5.20
CA LYS A 65 12.98 -1.97 -6.08
C LYS A 65 12.20 -1.36 -7.23
N ALA A 66 12.48 -0.09 -7.56
CA ALA A 66 11.79 0.66 -8.60
C ALA A 66 11.94 0.08 -10.02
N GLU A 67 13.00 -0.68 -10.28
CA GLU A 67 13.19 -1.43 -11.53
C GLU A 67 12.09 -2.49 -11.77
N ASN A 68 11.45 -2.96 -10.69
CA ASN A 68 10.39 -3.98 -10.74
C ASN A 68 8.98 -3.38 -10.74
N PHE A 69 8.84 -2.06 -10.87
CA PHE A 69 7.55 -1.36 -10.84
C PHE A 69 6.52 -1.93 -11.79
N ASP A 70 6.88 -2.12 -13.06
CA ASP A 70 5.92 -2.57 -14.07
C ASP A 70 5.45 -4.02 -13.83
N ALA A 71 6.32 -4.88 -13.28
CA ALA A 71 5.95 -6.25 -12.92
C ALA A 71 4.91 -6.28 -11.79
N VAL A 72 5.15 -5.52 -10.71
CA VAL A 72 4.19 -5.40 -9.59
C VAL A 72 2.90 -4.73 -10.06
N LEU A 73 3.00 -3.63 -10.80
CA LEU A 73 1.84 -2.91 -11.33
C LEU A 73 1.00 -3.81 -12.25
N GLY A 74 1.64 -4.58 -13.12
CA GLY A 74 0.97 -5.55 -14.00
C GLY A 74 0.18 -6.60 -13.22
N ALA A 75 0.80 -7.21 -12.20
CA ALA A 75 0.14 -8.17 -11.34
C ALA A 75 -1.05 -7.56 -10.57
N VAL A 76 -0.88 -6.35 -10.04
CA VAL A 76 -1.93 -5.64 -9.30
C VAL A 76 -3.09 -5.25 -10.22
N LYS A 77 -2.80 -4.70 -11.41
CA LYS A 77 -3.84 -4.36 -12.41
C LYS A 77 -4.58 -5.57 -12.94
N GLY A 78 -3.89 -6.71 -13.10
CA GLY A 78 -4.52 -7.98 -13.49
C GLY A 78 -5.59 -8.41 -12.49
N LYS A 79 -5.36 -8.20 -11.18
CA LYS A 79 -6.34 -8.47 -10.12
C LYS A 79 -7.36 -7.35 -9.95
N TYR A 80 -6.95 -6.09 -10.12
CA TYR A 80 -7.76 -4.90 -9.88
C TYR A 80 -7.80 -4.01 -11.13
N PRO A 81 -8.59 -4.35 -12.15
CA PRO A 81 -8.60 -3.62 -13.42
C PRO A 81 -9.13 -2.18 -13.32
N LYS A 82 -9.83 -1.85 -12.22
CA LYS A 82 -10.34 -0.50 -11.93
C LYS A 82 -9.27 0.44 -11.35
N LEU A 83 -8.03 -0.01 -11.18
CA LEU A 83 -6.92 0.79 -10.68
C LEU A 83 -6.60 1.94 -11.66
N GLN A 84 -6.72 3.19 -11.20
CA GLN A 84 -6.46 4.38 -12.01
C GLN A 84 -5.06 4.91 -11.73
N CYS A 85 -4.31 5.23 -12.78
CA CYS A 85 -2.94 5.75 -12.67
C CYS A 85 -2.85 7.20 -13.13
N THR A 86 -2.10 8.01 -12.41
CA THR A 86 -1.65 9.33 -12.82
C THR A 86 -0.15 9.35 -12.97
N THR A 87 0.33 10.13 -13.93
CA THR A 87 1.75 10.39 -14.15
C THR A 87 2.04 11.83 -13.74
N SER A 88 3.12 12.03 -13.01
CA SER A 88 3.67 13.34 -12.70
C SER A 88 5.19 13.33 -12.83
N GLN A 89 5.81 14.48 -12.64
CA GLN A 89 7.25 14.62 -12.61
C GLN A 89 7.68 15.03 -11.20
N ILE A 90 8.70 14.35 -10.69
CA ILE A 90 9.35 14.70 -9.43
C ILE A 90 10.80 15.11 -9.71
N GLU A 91 11.32 15.99 -8.87
CA GLU A 91 12.69 16.49 -8.97
C GLU A 91 13.45 16.12 -7.71
N ASN A 92 14.68 15.62 -7.86
CA ASN A 92 15.56 15.38 -6.73
C ASN A 92 16.32 16.66 -6.34
N ARG A 93 17.06 16.62 -5.22
CA ARG A 93 17.83 17.78 -4.75
C ARG A 93 18.93 18.25 -5.71
N MET A 94 19.32 17.43 -6.68
CA MET A 94 20.33 17.75 -7.69
C MET A 94 19.72 18.25 -9.01
N GLY A 95 18.39 18.51 -9.05
CA GLY A 95 17.69 18.97 -10.26
C GLY A 95 17.35 17.86 -11.26
N GLY A 96 17.64 16.60 -10.92
CA GLY A 96 17.30 15.42 -11.73
C GLY A 96 15.79 15.20 -11.73
N LYS A 97 15.22 15.02 -12.92
CA LYS A 97 13.79 14.91 -13.16
C LYS A 97 13.38 13.47 -13.46
N PHE A 98 12.41 12.95 -12.73
CA PHE A 98 11.96 11.56 -12.82
C PHE A 98 10.45 11.48 -13.00
N GLN A 99 9.99 10.52 -13.80
CA GLN A 99 8.58 10.27 -14.03
C GLN A 99 7.99 9.46 -12.87
N GLN A 100 7.15 10.09 -12.05
CA GLN A 100 6.41 9.40 -11.00
C GLN A 100 5.11 8.83 -11.58
N VAL A 101 4.84 7.57 -11.26
CA VAL A 101 3.54 6.95 -11.53
C VAL A 101 2.91 6.62 -10.18
N THR A 102 1.68 7.10 -9.97
CA THR A 102 0.88 6.77 -8.79
C THR A 102 -0.43 6.19 -9.26
N CYS A 103 -0.74 4.96 -8.84
CA CYS A 103 -2.04 4.36 -9.12
C CYS A 103 -2.82 4.12 -7.84
N ASN A 104 -4.13 4.34 -7.89
CA ASN A 104 -5.02 4.26 -6.73
C ASN A 104 -6.31 3.54 -7.09
N LEU A 105 -6.86 2.83 -6.10
CA LEU A 105 -8.21 2.30 -6.09
C LEU A 105 -8.78 2.46 -4.69
N ARG A 106 -9.97 3.04 -4.59
CA ARG A 106 -10.75 3.06 -3.35
C ARG A 106 -11.95 2.15 -3.50
N GLN A 107 -12.09 1.22 -2.57
CA GLN A 107 -13.20 0.26 -2.55
C GLN A 107 -13.38 -0.23 -1.12
N ALA A 108 -14.64 -0.42 -0.71
CA ALA A 108 -14.95 -1.06 0.57
C ALA A 108 -14.20 -0.42 1.77
N GLY A 109 -14.16 0.92 1.85
CA GLY A 109 -13.51 1.63 2.96
C GLY A 109 -11.98 1.46 3.06
N ALA A 110 -11.35 0.91 2.01
CA ALA A 110 -9.91 0.76 1.88
C ALA A 110 -9.40 1.47 0.62
N SER A 111 -8.14 1.90 0.66
CA SER A 111 -7.41 2.49 -0.46
C SER A 111 -6.20 1.65 -0.77
N LEU A 112 -6.16 1.08 -1.97
CA LEU A 112 -4.98 0.49 -2.57
C LEU A 112 -4.22 1.59 -3.33
N MET A 113 -2.91 1.64 -3.14
CA MET A 113 -2.03 2.61 -3.76
C MET A 113 -0.76 1.92 -4.21
N ILE A 114 -0.27 2.22 -5.40
CA ILE A 114 1.06 1.82 -5.86
C ILE A 114 1.79 3.04 -6.40
N LYS A 115 3.05 3.21 -5.98
CA LYS A 115 3.90 4.36 -6.30
C LYS A 115 5.24 3.88 -6.84
N ARG A 116 5.69 4.47 -7.94
CA ARG A 116 6.99 4.17 -8.54
C ARG A 116 8.14 4.59 -7.65
N PHE A 117 8.04 5.78 -7.07
CA PHE A 117 9.03 6.31 -6.16
C PHE A 117 8.37 6.66 -4.82
N THR A 118 9.02 6.27 -3.72
CA THR A 118 8.62 6.61 -2.35
C THR A 118 9.84 6.99 -1.52
N GLY A 119 9.95 8.26 -1.13
CA GLY A 119 11.11 8.78 -0.38
C GLY A 119 12.39 8.96 -1.20
N ASP A 120 12.69 8.02 -2.10
CA ASP A 120 13.83 8.02 -3.02
C ASP A 120 13.45 7.50 -4.43
N ILE A 121 14.42 7.46 -5.35
CA ILE A 121 14.24 7.01 -6.74
C ILE A 121 14.49 5.51 -6.97
N GLU A 122 14.89 4.78 -5.93
CA GLU A 122 15.24 3.36 -6.00
C GLU A 122 14.14 2.46 -5.44
N THR A 123 13.22 3.04 -4.66
CA THR A 123 12.20 2.33 -3.90
C THR A 123 10.81 2.65 -4.41
N SER A 124 10.06 1.62 -4.76
CA SER A 124 8.62 1.64 -5.00
C SER A 124 7.87 1.13 -3.77
N ALA A 125 6.57 1.45 -3.69
CA ALA A 125 5.69 0.89 -2.68
C ALA A 125 4.33 0.50 -3.25
N LEU A 126 3.81 -0.61 -2.77
CA LEU A 126 2.41 -0.97 -2.78
C LEU A 126 1.87 -0.83 -1.36
N GLY A 127 0.79 -0.09 -1.18
CA GLY A 127 0.14 0.12 0.10
C GLY A 127 -1.35 -0.19 0.03
N LEU A 128 -1.88 -0.81 1.07
CA LEU A 128 -3.31 -0.93 1.32
C LEU A 128 -3.60 -0.32 2.68
N HIS A 129 -4.52 0.65 2.74
CA HIS A 129 -4.84 1.36 3.97
C HIS A 129 -6.34 1.50 4.17
N SER A 130 -6.79 1.49 5.42
CA SER A 130 -8.12 1.95 5.77
C SER A 130 -8.25 3.45 5.53
N GLU A 131 -9.43 3.91 5.13
CA GLU A 131 -9.70 5.35 5.01
C GLU A 131 -9.50 6.08 6.35
N GLY A 132 -9.83 5.43 7.47
CA GLY A 132 -9.59 5.97 8.81
C GLY A 132 -8.11 6.21 9.10
N ALA A 133 -7.23 5.29 8.69
CA ALA A 133 -5.78 5.45 8.84
C ALA A 133 -5.25 6.59 7.97
N LEU A 134 -5.75 6.73 6.73
CA LEU A 134 -5.38 7.85 5.87
C LEU A 134 -5.80 9.20 6.47
N LEU A 135 -7.01 9.29 7.03
CA LEU A 135 -7.50 10.51 7.67
C LEU A 135 -6.68 10.87 8.91
N ARG A 136 -6.35 9.90 9.76
CA ARG A 136 -5.49 10.12 10.94
C ARG A 136 -4.10 10.62 10.55
N ARG A 137 -3.49 10.02 9.52
CA ARG A 137 -2.18 10.45 9.00
C ARG A 137 -2.25 11.87 8.44
N ALA A 138 -3.27 12.19 7.64
CA ALA A 138 -3.45 13.54 7.11
C ALA A 138 -3.63 14.58 8.22
N LYS A 139 -4.38 14.25 9.29
CA LYS A 139 -4.54 15.13 10.46
C LYS A 139 -3.21 15.33 11.21
N ALA A 140 -2.43 14.27 11.39
CA ALA A 140 -1.12 14.34 12.06
C ALA A 140 -0.10 15.19 11.26
N THR A 141 -0.10 15.09 9.93
CA THR A 141 0.76 15.94 9.08
C THR A 141 0.37 17.42 9.21
N LYS A 142 -0.93 17.74 9.12
CA LYS A 142 -1.40 19.12 9.29
C LYS A 142 -1.07 19.70 10.66
N ALA A 143 -1.16 18.91 11.72
CA ALA A 143 -0.80 19.35 13.07
C ALA A 143 0.69 19.69 13.17
N ARG A 144 1.57 18.90 12.53
CA ARG A 144 3.00 19.19 12.47
C ARG A 144 3.35 20.43 11.65
N GLU A 145 2.58 20.72 10.61
CA GLU A 145 2.75 21.94 9.81
C GLU A 145 2.26 23.20 10.54
N SER A 146 1.27 23.09 11.42
CA SER A 146 0.77 24.23 12.22
C SER A 146 1.64 24.57 13.43
N ASP A 147 2.57 23.68 13.80
CA ASP A 147 3.51 23.87 14.93
C ASP A 147 4.84 24.53 14.47
N ILE A 148 4.92 24.98 13.20
CA ILE A 148 6.02 25.74 12.60
C ILE A 148 5.54 27.15 12.28
#